data_AF-A0A7V8VA90-F1
#
_entry.id   AF-A0A7V8VA90-F1
#
_cell.length_a   1.000
_cell.length_b   1.000
_cell.length_c   1.000
_cell.angle_alpha   90.00
_cell.angle_beta   90.00
_cell.angle_gamma   90.00
#
_symmetry.space_group_name_H-M   'P 1'
#
loop_
_entity.id
_entity.type
_entity.pdbx_description
1 polymer ?
#
loop_
_entity_poly.entity_id
_entity_poly.type
_entity_poly.pdbx_seq_one_letter_code
_entity_poly.pdbx_strand_id
1 'polypeptide(L)'
;MEYKRVMKITLLLLISLCGLASVQGEELDNVTPPLGEFPAPGTGMYLSGEVVFVDPINRRAALRIDGDGVENRYDKAAPSRFAMLPYGSIWYQGALADLRDVPIGTHVHGLFYRAPDWDRSIPPYDGRRERGQYVSPYTHCLLLEDDFSWYQRRGVAWEVTKITTVTTKKVAKHGGVWDEPVPAMVTMIPVGKSLETGLQGPQDFSLDDSTIVWKDRGLGTLEDLKIGQIVQFNLAWCRDWKNKRFHLGKVWIDEASREAVTARQRAQFSRNLHHYWLPGWIGSVEYQEPGKFYQPDKNYHEIEGEIGKGIITVTLFDNIGEERLQKVADTFKVSTQYAMCASENTLRTWLQPFLSCGRIMDVKRIANPPPGSSGIQFRLWYSQPLQEWHRPGRIIRFRPEIPSVPNSWEVNALPPEFRIREPKLRFSELIMD
;
A
#
# COMPACT_ATOMS: atom_id res chain seq x y z
N MET A 1 73.22 2.20 -40.53
CA MET A 1 72.89 3.63 -40.69
C MET A 1 71.49 3.81 -40.14
N GLU A 2 71.32 3.97 -38.83
CA GLU A 2 71.35 5.27 -38.13
C GLU A 2 70.44 6.30 -38.83
N TYR A 3 69.38 6.84 -38.24
CA TYR A 3 69.40 7.64 -37.00
C TYR A 3 68.05 7.64 -36.25
N LYS A 4 68.17 7.72 -34.92
CA LYS A 4 67.13 7.80 -33.87
C LYS A 4 66.27 9.07 -33.94
N ARG A 5 65.01 8.98 -33.51
CA ARG A 5 64.42 9.86 -32.44
C ARG A 5 63.05 9.37 -31.93
N VAL A 6 63.10 8.78 -30.73
CA VAL A 6 62.23 8.97 -29.54
C VAL A 6 60.83 9.58 -29.76
N MET A 7 59.76 8.85 -29.43
CA MET A 7 58.63 9.45 -28.69
C MET A 7 57.74 8.42 -27.96
N LYS A 8 57.88 8.43 -26.63
CA LYS A 8 56.87 8.24 -25.57
C LYS A 8 55.69 7.28 -25.83
N ILE A 9 55.76 6.13 -25.16
CA ILE A 9 54.64 5.27 -24.81
C ILE A 9 53.82 6.01 -23.75
N THR A 10 52.63 6.49 -24.12
CA THR A 10 51.63 7.00 -23.17
C THR A 10 50.54 5.95 -23.06
N LEU A 11 50.60 5.17 -21.98
CA LEU A 11 49.56 4.25 -21.54
C LEU A 11 48.36 5.09 -21.08
N LEU A 12 47.36 5.28 -21.94
CA LEU A 12 46.08 5.88 -21.55
C LEU A 12 45.25 4.79 -20.86
N LEU A 13 45.36 4.76 -19.53
CA LEU A 13 44.46 4.03 -18.66
C LEU A 13 43.11 4.76 -18.69
N LEU A 14 42.18 4.27 -19.53
CA LEU A 14 40.78 4.67 -19.50
C LEU A 14 40.16 4.09 -18.22
N ILE A 15 40.29 4.84 -17.14
CA ILE A 15 39.49 4.67 -15.93
C ILE A 15 38.06 5.00 -16.36
N SER A 16 37.32 3.96 -16.76
CA SER A 16 35.86 3.99 -16.81
C SER A 16 35.39 4.22 -15.38
N LEU A 17 35.18 5.48 -15.03
CA LEU A 17 34.50 5.92 -13.82
C LEU A 17 33.03 5.48 -13.94
N CYS A 18 32.76 4.19 -13.79
CA CYS A 18 31.47 3.73 -13.34
C CYS A 18 31.31 4.32 -11.95
N GLY A 19 30.55 5.43 -11.87
CA GLY A 19 29.98 5.91 -10.62
C GLY A 19 29.01 4.85 -10.09
N LEU A 20 29.57 3.78 -9.52
CA LEU A 20 28.97 3.17 -8.35
C LEU A 20 29.04 4.26 -7.29
N ALA A 21 28.01 5.10 -7.25
CA ALA A 21 27.67 5.78 -6.03
C ALA A 21 27.48 4.65 -5.02
N SER A 22 28.51 4.40 -4.23
CA SER A 22 28.40 3.69 -2.98
C SER A 22 27.28 4.40 -2.24
N VAL A 23 26.10 3.79 -2.21
CA VAL A 23 25.09 4.09 -1.20
C VAL A 23 25.82 3.79 0.09
N GLN A 24 26.41 4.83 0.69
CA GLN A 24 26.78 4.81 2.08
C GLN A 24 25.52 4.37 2.80
N GLY A 25 25.63 3.28 3.57
CA GLY A 25 24.54 2.76 4.36
C GLY A 25 24.08 3.80 5.35
N GLU A 26 23.18 4.69 4.93
CA GLU A 26 22.06 5.01 5.78
C GLU A 26 21.46 3.66 6.15
N GLU A 27 21.50 3.38 7.45
CA GLU A 27 20.81 2.27 8.10
C GLU A 27 19.47 2.08 7.37
N LEU A 28 19.27 0.93 6.69
CA LEU A 28 18.12 0.65 5.81
C LEU A 28 16.76 0.88 6.49
N ASP A 29 16.80 1.01 7.81
CA ASP A 29 15.70 1.26 8.72
C ASP A 29 15.34 2.76 8.83
N ASN A 30 16.25 3.71 8.56
CA ASN A 30 16.01 5.16 8.71
C ASN A 30 15.59 5.89 7.42
N VAL A 31 14.97 5.17 6.49
CA VAL A 31 14.62 5.72 5.18
C VAL A 31 13.37 6.60 5.24
N THR A 32 13.45 7.75 4.60
CA THR A 32 12.36 8.71 4.42
C THR A 32 12.06 8.86 2.92
N PRO A 33 10.84 8.58 2.43
CA PRO A 33 10.55 8.63 0.99
C PRO A 33 10.61 10.06 0.43
N PRO A 34 11.37 10.32 -0.66
CA PRO A 34 11.41 11.64 -1.28
C PRO A 34 10.07 12.01 -1.92
N LEU A 35 9.86 13.31 -2.18
CA LEU A 35 8.70 13.76 -2.93
C LEU A 35 8.87 13.35 -4.41
N GLY A 36 7.86 12.67 -4.96
CA GLY A 36 7.86 12.31 -6.38
C GLY A 36 8.79 11.14 -6.75
N GLU A 37 9.35 10.44 -5.77
CA GLU A 37 10.17 9.25 -5.96
C GLU A 37 9.69 8.06 -5.13
N PHE A 38 9.84 6.87 -5.70
CA PHE A 38 9.45 5.62 -5.05
C PHE A 38 10.61 5.13 -4.18
N PRO A 39 10.33 4.53 -3.02
CA PRO A 39 11.38 3.97 -2.17
C PRO A 39 12.10 2.83 -2.90
N ALA A 40 13.34 2.58 -2.52
CA ALA A 40 14.10 1.47 -3.07
C ALA A 40 13.50 0.11 -2.64
N PRO A 41 13.64 -0.95 -3.47
CA PRO A 41 13.24 -2.30 -3.06
C PRO A 41 13.98 -2.74 -1.79
N GLY A 42 13.27 -3.41 -0.88
CA GLY A 42 13.86 -3.99 0.34
C GLY A 42 14.16 -3.00 1.47
N THR A 43 13.76 -1.73 1.36
CA THR A 43 13.88 -0.75 2.44
C THR A 43 12.63 -0.66 3.30
N GLY A 44 12.76 -0.08 4.50
CA GLY A 44 11.66 0.18 5.41
C GLY A 44 11.61 -0.80 6.58
N MET A 45 10.97 -0.36 7.66
CA MET A 45 10.83 -1.11 8.90
C MET A 45 9.63 -2.04 8.87
N TYR A 46 9.86 -3.34 9.08
CA TYR A 46 8.77 -4.29 9.31
C TYR A 46 8.15 -4.08 10.70
N LEU A 47 6.84 -3.91 10.74
CA LEU A 47 6.06 -3.91 11.99
C LEU A 47 4.83 -4.80 11.82
N SER A 48 4.44 -5.50 12.89
CA SER A 48 3.19 -6.24 12.97
C SER A 48 2.42 -5.88 14.23
N GLY A 49 1.09 -6.01 14.16
CA GLY A 49 0.22 -5.63 15.26
C GLY A 49 -1.26 -5.65 14.91
N GLU A 50 -2.08 -5.41 15.92
CA GLU A 50 -3.54 -5.31 15.78
C GLU A 50 -3.95 -3.90 15.33
N VAL A 51 -4.82 -3.80 14.33
CA VAL A 51 -5.45 -2.53 13.95
C VAL A 51 -6.44 -2.10 15.02
N VAL A 52 -6.18 -0.98 15.70
CA VAL A 52 -7.03 -0.45 16.78
C VAL A 52 -7.77 0.85 16.42
N PHE A 53 -7.44 1.45 15.27
CA PHE A 53 -8.09 2.64 14.74
C PHE A 53 -7.98 2.66 13.22
N VAL A 54 -9.04 3.11 12.55
CA VAL A 54 -9.08 3.26 11.09
C VAL A 54 -9.80 4.56 10.71
N ASP A 55 -9.16 5.35 9.87
CA ASP A 55 -9.70 6.51 9.15
C ASP A 55 -9.45 6.28 7.66
N PRO A 56 -10.43 5.69 6.93
CA PRO A 56 -10.25 5.35 5.53
C PRO A 56 -10.29 6.59 4.63
N ILE A 57 -10.85 7.70 5.10
CA ILE A 57 -10.97 8.94 4.34
C ILE A 57 -9.60 9.60 4.17
N ASN A 58 -8.84 9.67 5.27
CA ASN A 58 -7.49 10.23 5.24
C ASN A 58 -6.40 9.15 5.06
N ARG A 59 -6.80 7.88 4.85
CA ARG A 59 -5.91 6.71 4.78
C ARG A 59 -4.96 6.63 5.98
N ARG A 60 -5.50 6.78 7.19
CA ARG A 60 -4.75 6.71 8.46
C ARG A 60 -5.26 5.58 9.32
N ALA A 61 -4.39 4.96 10.08
CA ALA A 61 -4.75 3.93 11.04
C ALA A 61 -3.79 3.94 12.24
N ALA A 62 -4.04 3.07 13.22
CA ALA A 62 -3.10 2.86 14.32
C ALA A 62 -2.97 1.38 14.65
N LEU A 63 -1.75 0.95 14.93
CA LEU A 63 -1.43 -0.41 15.37
C LEU A 63 -1.15 -0.44 16.87
N ARG A 64 -1.69 -1.45 17.53
CA ARG A 64 -1.10 -1.99 18.75
C ARG A 64 -0.05 -3.00 18.31
N ILE A 65 1.22 -2.61 18.38
CA ILE A 65 2.35 -3.44 17.95
C ILE A 65 2.40 -4.73 18.77
N ASP A 66 2.82 -5.82 18.14
CA ASP A 66 3.03 -7.11 18.79
C ASP A 66 3.91 -6.98 20.02
N GLY A 67 3.54 -7.73 21.06
CA GLY A 67 4.31 -7.79 22.28
C GLY A 67 5.71 -8.36 22.06
N ASP A 68 6.68 -7.89 22.84
CA ASP A 68 8.05 -8.41 22.88
C ASP A 68 8.42 -8.95 24.27
N GLY A 69 7.40 -9.25 25.10
CA GLY A 69 7.57 -9.66 26.50
C GLY A 69 7.82 -8.50 27.47
N VAL A 70 7.95 -7.26 26.99
CA VAL A 70 8.14 -6.08 27.86
C VAL A 70 6.78 -5.55 28.35
N GLU A 71 6.48 -5.79 29.62
CA GLU A 71 5.19 -5.43 30.25
C GLU A 71 4.85 -3.94 30.10
N ASN A 72 5.82 -3.06 30.38
CA ASN A 72 5.61 -1.63 30.26
C ASN A 72 5.27 -1.17 28.83
N ARG A 73 5.73 -1.87 27.79
CA ARG A 73 5.43 -1.51 26.40
C ARG A 73 3.96 -1.74 26.12
N TYR A 74 3.42 -2.88 26.54
CA TYR A 74 2.02 -3.21 26.31
C TYR A 74 1.06 -2.27 27.08
N ASP A 75 1.35 -2.00 28.36
CA ASP A 75 0.45 -1.22 29.22
C ASP A 75 0.55 0.30 29.00
N LYS A 76 1.73 0.79 28.59
CA LYS A 76 2.02 2.23 28.55
C LYS A 76 2.18 2.79 27.14
N ALA A 77 2.47 1.98 26.11
CA ALA A 77 2.64 2.53 24.77
C ALA A 77 1.31 3.05 24.21
N ALA A 78 1.35 4.25 23.63
CA ALA A 78 0.25 4.67 22.78
C ALA A 78 0.24 3.81 21.50
N PRO A 79 -0.93 3.56 20.88
CA PRO A 79 -0.98 2.94 19.57
C PRO A 79 -0.10 3.68 18.55
N SER A 80 0.67 2.92 17.78
CA SER A 80 1.54 3.45 16.73
C SER A 80 0.68 3.90 15.55
N ARG A 81 0.47 5.21 15.44
CA ARG A 81 -0.33 5.83 14.37
C ARG A 81 0.48 5.87 13.08
N PHE A 82 -0.18 5.61 11.96
CA PHE A 82 0.44 5.68 10.64
C PHE A 82 -0.52 6.18 9.57
N ALA A 83 0.05 6.78 8.52
CA ALA A 83 -0.63 7.19 7.30
C ALA A 83 -0.15 6.29 6.17
N MET A 84 -1.04 5.86 5.28
CA MET A 84 -0.62 5.16 4.08
C MET A 84 0.07 6.17 3.15
N LEU A 85 1.19 5.77 2.56
CA LEU A 85 1.74 6.50 1.41
C LEU A 85 0.70 6.52 0.28
N PRO A 86 0.72 7.52 -0.61
CA PRO A 86 -0.25 7.61 -1.73
C PRO A 86 -0.20 6.38 -2.65
N TYR A 87 1.01 5.88 -2.86
CA TYR A 87 1.32 4.65 -3.59
C TYR A 87 1.37 3.41 -2.69
N GLY A 88 0.94 3.52 -1.43
CA GLY A 88 0.88 2.40 -0.51
C GLY A 88 -0.24 1.42 -0.86
N SER A 89 0.07 0.14 -0.77
CA SER A 89 -0.83 -0.97 -1.06
C SER A 89 -1.34 -1.63 0.21
N ILE A 90 -2.62 -2.06 0.20
CA ILE A 90 -3.25 -2.76 1.32
C ILE A 90 -3.76 -4.10 0.77
N TRP A 91 -3.52 -5.18 1.49
CA TRP A 91 -4.00 -6.52 1.18
C TRP A 91 -4.87 -7.04 2.32
N TYR A 92 -6.00 -7.61 1.95
CA TYR A 92 -6.92 -8.25 2.86
C TYR A 92 -7.46 -9.51 2.18
N GLN A 93 -7.52 -10.63 2.89
CA GLN A 93 -8.10 -11.88 2.38
C GLN A 93 -7.57 -12.31 1.00
N GLY A 94 -6.28 -12.08 0.73
CA GLY A 94 -5.58 -12.53 -0.48
C GLY A 94 -5.75 -11.62 -1.70
N ALA A 95 -6.37 -10.45 -1.55
CA ALA A 95 -6.51 -9.47 -2.62
C ALA A 95 -6.22 -8.05 -2.14
N LEU A 96 -5.95 -7.15 -3.09
CA LEU A 96 -5.85 -5.73 -2.79
C LEU A 96 -7.15 -5.19 -2.18
N ALA A 97 -7.00 -4.22 -1.30
CA ALA A 97 -8.06 -3.67 -0.48
C ALA A 97 -7.91 -2.16 -0.30
N ASP A 98 -9.00 -1.50 0.09
CA ASP A 98 -8.94 -0.17 0.67
C ASP A 98 -8.91 -0.29 2.20
N LEU A 99 -8.44 0.75 2.90
CA LEU A 99 -8.28 0.71 4.35
C LEU A 99 -9.62 0.48 5.08
N ARG A 100 -10.74 0.89 4.47
CA ARG A 100 -12.10 0.64 4.97
C ARG A 100 -12.49 -0.84 5.00
N ASP A 101 -11.84 -1.67 4.19
CA ASP A 101 -12.14 -3.08 4.06
C ASP A 101 -11.47 -3.89 5.20
N VAL A 102 -10.51 -3.29 5.91
CA VAL A 102 -9.78 -3.90 7.03
C VAL A 102 -10.49 -3.58 8.35
N PRO A 103 -11.12 -4.55 9.01
CA PRO A 103 -11.79 -4.31 10.29
C PRO A 103 -10.79 -4.00 11.41
N ILE A 104 -11.23 -3.18 12.36
CA ILE A 104 -10.56 -3.06 13.68
C ILE A 104 -10.52 -4.44 14.33
N GLY A 105 -9.41 -4.75 15.00
CA GLY A 105 -9.12 -6.05 15.60
C GLY A 105 -8.38 -7.02 14.68
N THR A 106 -8.22 -6.69 13.39
CA THR A 106 -7.42 -7.49 12.46
C THR A 106 -5.94 -7.33 12.79
N HIS A 107 -5.24 -8.44 12.96
CA HIS A 107 -3.78 -8.44 12.98
C HIS A 107 -3.22 -8.26 11.56
N VAL A 108 -2.23 -7.39 11.44
CA VAL A 108 -1.65 -7.01 10.16
C VAL A 108 -0.12 -6.93 10.26
N HIS A 109 0.50 -7.14 9.11
CA HIS A 109 1.91 -6.98 8.84
C HIS A 109 2.10 -5.77 7.93
N GLY A 110 3.16 -5.00 8.14
CA GLY A 110 3.43 -3.90 7.23
C GLY A 110 4.86 -3.44 7.16
N LEU A 111 5.12 -2.62 6.15
CA LEU A 111 6.41 -2.03 5.84
C LEU A 111 6.30 -0.51 5.99
N PHE A 112 7.03 0.03 6.96
CA PHE A 112 6.87 1.39 7.45
C PHE A 112 8.13 2.23 7.26
N TYR A 113 7.92 3.53 7.11
CA TYR A 113 8.93 4.55 6.88
C TYR A 113 8.73 5.69 7.87
N ARG A 114 9.78 6.49 8.07
CA ARG A 114 9.67 7.74 8.83
C ARG A 114 8.82 8.76 8.06
N ALA A 115 8.33 9.76 8.78
CA ALA A 115 7.56 10.84 8.16
C ALA A 115 8.40 11.56 7.10
N PRO A 116 7.91 11.69 5.85
CA PRO A 116 8.58 12.49 4.85
C PRO A 116 8.40 13.98 5.11
N ASP A 117 9.39 14.77 4.66
CA ASP A 117 9.38 16.22 4.87
C ASP A 117 8.13 16.91 4.30
N TRP A 118 7.57 16.32 3.23
CA TRP A 118 6.37 16.78 2.53
C TRP A 118 5.05 16.30 3.17
N ASP A 119 5.08 15.39 4.15
CA ASP A 119 3.88 14.90 4.85
C ASP A 119 4.04 14.92 6.37
N ARG A 120 3.41 15.93 6.99
CA ARG A 120 3.34 16.10 8.45
C ARG A 120 2.00 15.69 9.03
N SER A 121 1.20 14.91 8.30
CA SER A 121 -0.15 14.51 8.71
C SER A 121 -0.19 13.73 10.02
N ILE A 122 0.87 12.99 10.31
CA ILE A 122 1.11 12.32 11.57
C ILE A 122 2.44 12.82 12.11
N PRO A 123 2.41 13.78 13.05
CA PRO A 123 3.65 14.31 13.61
C PRO A 123 4.40 13.17 14.32
N PRO A 124 5.74 13.18 14.27
CA PRO A 124 6.54 12.27 15.06
C PRO A 124 6.19 12.46 16.54
N TYR A 125 6.30 11.39 17.31
CA TYR A 125 6.05 11.45 18.74
C TYR A 125 7.04 12.42 19.40
N ASP A 126 6.55 13.40 20.18
CA ASP A 126 7.36 14.51 20.71
C ASP A 126 8.28 14.12 21.89
N GLY A 127 8.20 12.87 22.35
CA GLY A 127 9.05 12.31 23.41
C GLY A 127 8.76 12.88 24.81
N ARG A 128 7.81 13.82 24.95
CA ARG A 128 7.61 14.62 26.17
C ARG A 128 6.77 13.92 27.24
N ARG A 129 6.26 12.71 27.00
CA ARG A 129 5.58 11.90 28.01
C ARG A 129 6.35 10.58 28.19
N GLU A 130 6.39 10.06 29.41
CA GLU A 130 7.02 8.77 29.80
C GLU A 130 6.57 7.56 28.93
N ARG A 131 5.52 7.71 28.14
CA ARG A 131 4.94 6.71 27.23
C ARG A 131 5.56 6.69 25.84
N GLY A 132 6.41 7.66 25.51
CA GLY A 132 6.94 7.89 24.17
C GLY A 132 8.01 6.94 23.69
N GLN A 133 8.82 6.43 24.61
CA GLN A 133 9.95 5.54 24.29
C GLN A 133 9.53 4.24 23.59
N TYR A 134 8.24 3.91 23.62
CA TYR A 134 7.67 2.71 23.02
C TYR A 134 6.86 2.98 21.75
N VAL A 135 6.67 4.25 21.38
CA VAL A 135 5.95 4.61 20.15
C VAL A 135 6.91 4.50 18.98
N SER A 136 6.51 3.76 17.95
CA SER A 136 7.31 3.61 16.74
C SER A 136 7.53 4.97 16.08
N PRO A 137 8.78 5.31 15.66
CA PRO A 137 9.04 6.52 14.88
C PRO A 137 8.59 6.39 13.42
N TYR A 138 8.20 5.20 12.98
CA TYR A 138 7.78 4.90 11.62
C TYR A 138 6.28 5.13 11.47
N THR A 139 5.90 6.25 10.86
CA THR A 139 4.52 6.74 10.78
C THR A 139 3.94 6.68 9.37
N HIS A 140 4.67 6.20 8.37
CA HIS A 140 4.19 6.12 6.99
C HIS A 140 4.28 4.69 6.47
N CYS A 141 3.16 4.15 5.97
CA CYS A 141 3.05 2.75 5.58
C CYS A 141 3.02 2.59 4.06
N LEU A 142 3.93 1.78 3.53
CA LEU A 142 3.98 1.40 2.11
C LEU A 142 3.11 0.16 1.83
N LEU A 143 3.15 -0.81 2.72
CA LEU A 143 2.47 -2.08 2.55
C LEU A 143 1.79 -2.47 3.85
N LEU A 144 0.51 -2.85 3.79
CA LEU A 144 -0.25 -3.37 4.92
C LEU A 144 -0.96 -4.65 4.48
N GLU A 145 -0.77 -5.77 5.17
CA GLU A 145 -1.37 -7.07 4.82
C GLU A 145 -1.94 -7.74 6.06
N ASP A 146 -3.12 -8.35 5.98
CA ASP A 146 -3.55 -9.30 7.01
C ASP A 146 -2.71 -10.59 6.97
N ASP A 147 -2.77 -11.40 8.04
CA ASP A 147 -2.02 -12.66 8.14
C ASP A 147 -2.26 -13.54 6.91
N PHE A 148 -3.52 -13.70 6.50
CA PHE A 148 -3.91 -14.49 5.34
C PHE A 148 -3.12 -14.07 4.09
N SER A 149 -3.15 -12.78 3.76
CA SER A 149 -2.47 -12.28 2.56
C SER A 149 -0.95 -12.36 2.71
N TRP A 150 -0.43 -12.04 3.90
CA TRP A 150 1.01 -12.03 4.17
C TRP A 150 1.64 -13.40 3.95
N TYR A 151 1.06 -14.45 4.54
CA TYR A 151 1.57 -15.81 4.40
C TYR A 151 1.29 -16.38 3.01
N GLN A 152 0.08 -16.20 2.47
CA GLN A 152 -0.28 -16.71 1.14
C GLN A 152 0.65 -16.17 0.05
N ARG A 153 0.92 -14.86 0.02
CA ARG A 153 1.79 -14.23 -0.98
C ARG A 153 3.24 -14.70 -0.90
N ARG A 154 3.67 -15.18 0.27
CA ARG A 154 5.01 -15.73 0.49
C ARG A 154 5.08 -17.25 0.29
N GLY A 155 3.97 -17.87 -0.13
CA GLY A 155 3.89 -19.31 -0.35
C GLY A 155 3.98 -20.10 0.96
N VAL A 156 3.43 -19.55 2.04
CA VAL A 156 3.32 -20.19 3.35
C VAL A 156 1.86 -20.44 3.66
N ALA A 157 1.55 -21.65 4.09
CA ALA A 157 0.28 -22.04 4.66
C ALA A 157 0.54 -22.71 6.02
N TRP A 158 -0.51 -23.12 6.73
CA TRP A 158 -0.38 -23.64 8.09
C TRP A 158 -1.07 -24.99 8.24
N GLU A 159 -0.35 -26.00 8.71
CA GLU A 159 -0.91 -27.32 8.99
C GLU A 159 -1.35 -27.41 10.45
N VAL A 160 -2.58 -27.88 10.67
CA VAL A 160 -3.13 -28.12 12.01
C VAL A 160 -2.57 -29.42 12.58
N THR A 161 -1.75 -29.34 13.63
CA THR A 161 -1.13 -30.54 14.23
C THR A 161 -1.84 -31.02 15.49
N LYS A 162 -2.53 -30.11 16.19
CA LYS A 162 -3.21 -30.44 17.45
C LYS A 162 -4.39 -29.51 17.68
N ILE A 163 -5.50 -30.05 18.17
CA ILE A 163 -6.66 -29.30 18.65
C ILE A 163 -6.94 -29.77 20.07
N THR A 164 -7.06 -28.83 21.00
CA THR A 164 -7.34 -29.08 22.43
C THR A 164 -8.64 -28.38 22.78
N THR A 165 -9.55 -29.08 23.45
CA THR A 165 -10.80 -28.49 23.94
C THR A 165 -10.60 -27.72 25.24
N VAL A 166 -11.61 -26.97 25.66
CA VAL A 166 -11.60 -26.29 26.96
C VAL A 166 -11.41 -27.35 28.06
N THR A 167 -10.41 -27.12 28.91
CA THR A 167 -10.10 -27.97 30.06
C THR A 167 -9.98 -27.12 31.32
N THR A 168 -9.99 -27.74 32.49
CA THR A 168 -9.68 -27.04 33.74
C THR A 168 -8.33 -27.51 34.27
N LYS A 169 -7.53 -26.56 34.73
CA LYS A 169 -6.27 -26.84 35.42
C LYS A 169 -6.41 -26.42 36.87
N LYS A 170 -6.01 -27.30 37.80
CA LYS A 170 -5.88 -26.96 39.21
C LYS A 170 -4.67 -26.05 39.41
N VAL A 171 -4.91 -24.86 39.94
CA VAL A 171 -3.87 -23.88 40.24
C VAL A 171 -3.94 -23.50 41.72
N ALA A 172 -2.81 -23.63 42.42
CA ALA A 172 -2.69 -23.18 43.79
C ALA A 172 -2.46 -21.66 43.79
N LYS A 173 -3.45 -20.89 44.22
CA LYS A 173 -3.40 -19.42 44.38
C LYS A 173 -4.05 -19.05 45.71
N HIS A 174 -3.45 -18.09 46.44
CA HIS A 174 -3.97 -17.58 47.72
C HIS A 174 -4.28 -18.67 48.78
N GLY A 175 -3.45 -19.71 48.89
CA GLY A 175 -3.62 -20.76 49.91
C GLY A 175 -4.76 -21.76 49.65
N GLY A 176 -5.38 -21.71 48.47
CA GLY A 176 -6.41 -22.67 48.03
C GLY A 176 -6.09 -23.26 46.64
N VAL A 177 -6.78 -24.34 46.28
CA VAL A 177 -6.73 -24.96 44.96
C VAL A 177 -7.97 -24.53 44.18
N TRP A 178 -7.76 -23.86 43.05
CA TRP A 178 -8.83 -23.35 42.18
C TRP A 178 -8.78 -24.04 40.82
N ASP A 179 -9.95 -24.29 40.24
CA ASP A 179 -10.05 -24.74 38.85
C ASP A 179 -10.01 -23.50 37.93
N GLU A 180 -8.90 -23.34 37.19
CA GLU A 180 -8.72 -22.28 36.22
C GLU A 180 -9.05 -22.83 34.81
N PRO A 181 -10.00 -22.22 34.08
CA PRO A 181 -10.32 -22.66 32.72
C PRO A 181 -9.14 -22.38 31.79
N VAL A 182 -8.72 -23.43 31.08
CA VAL A 182 -7.76 -23.36 29.98
C VAL A 182 -8.59 -23.27 28.69
N PRO A 183 -8.42 -22.20 27.89
CA PRO A 183 -9.17 -22.04 26.64
C PRO A 183 -8.87 -23.18 25.68
N ALA A 184 -9.76 -23.41 24.72
CA ALA A 184 -9.46 -24.31 23.61
C ALA A 184 -8.30 -23.72 22.80
N MET A 185 -7.39 -24.60 22.34
CA MET A 185 -6.16 -24.22 21.67
C MET A 185 -5.97 -25.05 20.41
N VAL A 186 -5.41 -24.43 19.38
CA VAL A 186 -4.97 -25.10 18.16
C VAL A 186 -3.49 -24.84 17.97
N THR A 187 -2.73 -25.91 17.76
CA THR A 187 -1.32 -25.84 17.40
C THR A 187 -1.21 -25.99 15.89
N MET A 188 -0.50 -25.07 15.25
CA MET A 188 -0.24 -25.10 13.82
C MET A 188 1.26 -24.97 13.53
N ILE A 189 1.71 -25.57 12.42
CA ILE A 189 3.08 -25.43 11.93
C ILE A 189 3.07 -24.83 10.52
N PRO A 190 4.04 -23.95 10.18
CA PRO A 190 4.11 -23.38 8.85
C PRO A 190 4.58 -24.44 7.83
N VAL A 191 3.91 -24.46 6.68
CA VAL A 191 4.22 -25.30 5.52
C VAL A 191 4.54 -24.37 4.35
N GLY A 192 5.71 -24.56 3.73
CA GLY A 192 6.16 -23.76 2.59
C GLY A 192 7.53 -23.14 2.83
N LYS A 193 7.75 -21.93 2.31
CA LYS A 193 9.03 -21.23 2.42
C LYS A 193 9.29 -20.75 3.85
N SER A 194 10.54 -20.80 4.29
CA SER A 194 10.95 -20.13 5.54
C SER A 194 10.87 -18.61 5.36
N LEU A 195 10.43 -17.91 6.41
CA LEU A 195 10.28 -16.46 6.43
C LEU A 195 11.23 -15.85 7.44
N GLU A 196 11.84 -14.71 7.08
CA GLU A 196 12.64 -13.91 8.00
C GLU A 196 11.77 -13.12 9.00
N THR A 197 10.53 -12.78 8.59
CA THR A 197 9.59 -11.95 9.35
C THR A 197 8.21 -12.60 9.44
N GLY A 198 7.46 -12.28 10.49
CA GLY A 198 6.19 -12.94 10.83
C GLY A 198 6.36 -14.09 11.83
N LEU A 199 5.33 -14.92 11.95
CA LEU A 199 5.35 -16.09 12.83
C LEU A 199 6.22 -17.20 12.23
N GLN A 200 6.97 -17.88 13.09
CA GLN A 200 7.91 -18.94 12.71
C GLN A 200 7.75 -20.16 13.62
N GLY A 201 7.97 -21.36 13.07
CA GLY A 201 7.87 -22.61 13.82
C GLY A 201 6.46 -22.89 14.36
N PRO A 202 6.31 -23.86 15.28
CA PRO A 202 5.02 -24.20 15.87
C PRO A 202 4.41 -23.02 16.64
N GLN A 203 3.13 -22.76 16.40
CA GLN A 203 2.38 -21.68 17.03
C GLN A 203 1.12 -22.24 17.68
N ASP A 204 0.81 -21.72 18.87
CA ASP A 204 -0.42 -22.05 19.61
C ASP A 204 -1.36 -20.84 19.59
N PHE A 205 -2.56 -21.05 19.06
CA PHE A 205 -3.61 -20.03 19.01
C PHE A 205 -4.79 -20.45 19.88
N SER A 206 -5.37 -19.50 20.62
CA SER A 206 -6.65 -19.78 21.28
C SER A 206 -7.79 -19.79 20.26
N LEU A 207 -8.80 -20.60 20.51
CA LEU A 207 -10.06 -20.61 19.76
C LEU A 207 -11.25 -20.67 20.71
N ASP A 208 -12.37 -20.12 20.27
CA ASP A 208 -13.67 -20.16 20.95
C ASP A 208 -14.80 -19.95 19.94
N ASP A 209 -16.04 -19.83 20.40
CA ASP A 209 -17.21 -19.68 19.54
C ASP A 209 -17.21 -18.39 18.70
N SER A 210 -16.29 -17.44 18.95
CA SER A 210 -16.10 -16.25 18.13
C SER A 210 -15.18 -16.48 16.92
N THR A 211 -14.43 -17.59 16.87
CA THR A 211 -13.60 -17.97 15.73
C THR A 211 -14.46 -18.28 14.51
N ILE A 212 -14.27 -17.51 13.43
CA ILE A 212 -15.03 -17.68 12.19
C ILE A 212 -14.34 -18.73 11.31
N VAL A 213 -14.98 -19.88 11.14
CA VAL A 213 -14.53 -20.95 10.25
C VAL A 213 -15.17 -20.79 8.88
N TRP A 214 -14.35 -20.65 7.85
CA TRP A 214 -14.77 -20.65 6.44
C TRP A 214 -14.52 -22.00 5.81
N LYS A 215 -15.58 -22.53 5.16
CA LYS A 215 -15.59 -23.80 4.46
C LYS A 215 -16.35 -23.64 3.16
N ASP A 216 -15.80 -24.15 2.07
CA ASP A 216 -16.34 -24.00 0.73
C ASP A 216 -16.66 -22.52 0.40
N ARG A 217 -17.92 -22.15 0.20
CA ARG A 217 -18.33 -20.75 -0.08
C ARG A 217 -19.08 -20.10 1.08
N GLY A 218 -19.03 -20.70 2.27
CA GLY A 218 -19.83 -20.28 3.44
C GLY A 218 -19.09 -20.44 4.76
N LEU A 219 -19.88 -20.41 5.84
CA LEU A 219 -19.40 -20.62 7.20
C LEU A 219 -19.54 -22.10 7.57
N GLY A 220 -18.47 -22.65 8.13
CA GLY A 220 -18.49 -23.94 8.83
C GLY A 220 -18.57 -23.74 10.34
N THR A 221 -18.26 -24.79 11.08
CA THR A 221 -18.17 -24.76 12.55
C THR A 221 -16.78 -25.20 13.03
N LEU A 222 -16.51 -25.06 14.32
CA LEU A 222 -15.23 -25.50 14.90
C LEU A 222 -14.98 -27.01 14.70
N GLU A 223 -16.03 -27.82 14.61
CA GLU A 223 -15.92 -29.26 14.33
C GLU A 223 -15.43 -29.58 12.91
N ASP A 224 -15.51 -28.62 11.98
CA ASP A 224 -14.98 -28.77 10.62
C ASP A 224 -13.44 -28.66 10.58
N LEU A 225 -12.83 -28.08 11.61
CA LEU A 225 -11.38 -27.97 11.77
C LEU A 225 -10.81 -29.31 12.21
N LYS A 226 -9.90 -29.87 11.42
CA LYS A 226 -9.33 -31.21 11.61
C LYS A 226 -7.81 -31.17 11.59
N ILE A 227 -7.22 -32.08 12.36
CA ILE A 227 -5.78 -32.34 12.34
C ILE A 227 -5.36 -32.79 10.93
N GLY A 228 -4.23 -32.29 10.46
CA GLY A 228 -3.67 -32.52 9.12
C GLY A 228 -4.20 -31.59 8.03
N GLN A 229 -5.13 -30.68 8.34
CA GLN A 229 -5.61 -29.71 7.37
C GLN A 229 -4.61 -28.58 7.15
N ILE A 230 -4.45 -28.18 5.88
CA ILE A 230 -3.69 -26.99 5.49
C ILE A 230 -4.64 -25.80 5.38
N VAL A 231 -4.45 -24.83 6.26
CA VAL A 231 -5.32 -23.67 6.44
C VAL A 231 -4.58 -22.36 6.17
N GLN A 232 -5.36 -21.31 5.97
CA GLN A 232 -4.93 -19.93 6.15
C GLN A 232 -5.77 -19.29 7.25
N PHE A 233 -5.28 -18.22 7.87
CA PHE A 233 -5.99 -17.59 8.99
C PHE A 233 -5.74 -16.09 9.07
N ASN A 234 -6.57 -15.42 9.88
CA ASN A 234 -6.31 -14.10 10.43
C ASN A 234 -6.38 -14.16 11.95
N LEU A 235 -5.44 -13.48 12.59
CA LEU A 235 -5.35 -13.40 14.03
C LEU A 235 -6.17 -12.24 14.57
N ALA A 236 -6.57 -12.40 15.83
CA ALA A 236 -7.25 -11.41 16.62
C ALA A 236 -6.59 -11.29 17.99
N TRP A 237 -6.94 -10.22 18.70
CA TRP A 237 -6.41 -9.94 20.03
C TRP A 237 -6.72 -11.05 21.03
N CYS A 238 -5.76 -11.33 21.92
CA CYS A 238 -5.99 -12.15 23.11
C CYS A 238 -5.34 -11.51 24.34
N ARG A 239 -5.75 -11.94 25.54
CA ARG A 239 -5.23 -11.40 26.81
C ARG A 239 -3.70 -11.44 26.91
N ASP A 240 -3.08 -12.50 26.38
CA ASP A 240 -1.64 -12.71 26.42
C ASP A 240 -0.89 -12.10 25.23
N TRP A 241 -1.49 -11.14 24.51
CA TRP A 241 -0.87 -10.46 23.35
C TRP A 241 0.56 -9.97 23.62
N LYS A 242 0.83 -9.51 24.84
CA LYS A 242 2.16 -9.06 25.28
C LYS A 242 3.28 -10.10 25.09
N ASN A 243 2.91 -11.38 25.05
CA ASN A 243 3.80 -12.52 24.89
C ASN A 243 3.73 -13.14 23.48
N LYS A 244 3.28 -12.38 22.47
CA LYS A 244 3.04 -12.88 21.10
C LYS A 244 2.10 -14.09 21.07
N ARG A 245 1.08 -14.07 21.92
CA ARG A 245 -0.02 -15.03 21.87
C ARG A 245 -1.21 -14.38 21.21
N PHE A 246 -1.91 -15.15 20.39
CA PHE A 246 -2.96 -14.64 19.54
C PHE A 246 -4.20 -15.53 19.63
N HIS A 247 -5.35 -14.92 19.36
CA HIS A 247 -6.59 -15.65 19.16
C HIS A 247 -6.79 -15.90 17.67
N LEU A 248 -7.30 -17.07 17.31
CA LEU A 248 -7.66 -17.39 15.94
C LEU A 248 -8.98 -16.70 15.58
N GLY A 249 -8.92 -15.55 14.92
CA GLY A 249 -10.12 -14.77 14.58
C GLY A 249 -10.89 -15.34 13.39
N LYS A 250 -10.19 -15.67 12.30
CA LYS A 250 -10.78 -16.30 11.11
C LYS A 250 -9.87 -17.40 10.61
N VAL A 251 -10.44 -18.49 10.12
CA VAL A 251 -9.69 -19.60 9.51
C VAL A 251 -10.38 -20.09 8.25
N TRP A 252 -9.60 -20.38 7.22
CA TRP A 252 -10.04 -20.91 5.93
C TRP A 252 -9.44 -22.30 5.74
N ILE A 253 -10.31 -23.31 5.80
CA ILE A 253 -9.88 -24.70 5.97
C ILE A 253 -9.66 -25.45 4.65
N ASP A 254 -10.08 -24.86 3.53
CA ASP A 254 -10.01 -25.47 2.20
C ASP A 254 -9.67 -24.43 1.11
N GLU A 255 -9.41 -24.90 -0.11
CA GLU A 255 -9.06 -24.02 -1.23
C GLU A 255 -10.24 -23.18 -1.71
N ALA A 256 -11.44 -23.77 -1.77
CA ALA A 256 -12.64 -23.10 -2.24
C ALA A 256 -12.99 -21.87 -1.38
N SER A 257 -12.78 -21.95 -0.06
CA SER A 257 -13.01 -20.86 0.89
C SER A 257 -11.99 -19.74 0.75
N ARG A 258 -10.72 -20.08 0.52
CA ARG A 258 -9.67 -19.10 0.20
C ARG A 258 -9.99 -18.37 -1.09
N GLU A 259 -10.31 -19.10 -2.16
CA GLU A 259 -10.66 -18.51 -3.46
C GLU A 259 -11.91 -17.63 -3.37
N ALA A 260 -12.94 -18.08 -2.63
CA ALA A 260 -14.19 -17.35 -2.49
C ALA A 260 -14.00 -15.98 -1.82
N VAL A 261 -13.24 -15.91 -0.72
CA VAL A 261 -12.99 -14.63 -0.04
C VAL A 261 -12.07 -13.72 -0.85
N THR A 262 -11.02 -14.28 -1.47
CA THR A 262 -10.13 -13.52 -2.35
C THR A 262 -10.87 -12.92 -3.53
N ALA A 263 -11.76 -13.69 -4.17
CA ALA A 263 -12.58 -13.21 -5.28
C ALA A 263 -13.55 -12.11 -4.83
N ARG A 264 -14.17 -12.25 -3.65
CA ARG A 264 -15.06 -11.24 -3.09
C ARG A 264 -14.33 -9.94 -2.79
N GLN A 265 -13.18 -10.01 -2.13
CA GLN A 265 -12.37 -8.82 -1.83
C GLN A 265 -11.87 -8.15 -3.11
N ARG A 266 -11.43 -8.93 -4.11
CA ARG A 266 -11.04 -8.41 -5.43
C ARG A 266 -12.19 -7.67 -6.12
N ALA A 267 -13.40 -8.23 -6.09
CA ALA A 267 -14.58 -7.59 -6.67
C ALA A 267 -14.93 -6.27 -5.96
N GLN A 268 -14.86 -6.26 -4.62
CA GLN A 268 -15.07 -5.06 -3.80
C GLN A 268 -14.05 -3.96 -4.15
N PHE A 269 -12.78 -4.31 -4.19
CA PHE A 269 -11.70 -3.37 -4.53
C PHE A 269 -11.83 -2.84 -5.96
N SER A 270 -12.15 -3.72 -6.91
CA SER A 270 -12.40 -3.38 -8.31
C SER A 270 -13.55 -2.36 -8.45
N ARG A 271 -14.62 -2.52 -7.68
CA ARG A 271 -15.72 -1.54 -7.61
C ARG A 271 -15.22 -0.19 -7.06
N ASN A 272 -14.48 -0.20 -5.96
CA ASN A 272 -13.92 1.03 -5.38
C ASN A 272 -13.06 1.79 -6.41
N LEU A 273 -12.19 1.10 -7.15
CA LEU A 273 -11.37 1.73 -8.20
C LEU A 273 -12.19 2.32 -9.35
N HIS A 274 -13.37 1.77 -9.71
CA HIS A 274 -14.24 2.42 -10.69
C HIS A 274 -14.82 3.75 -10.17
N HIS A 275 -15.13 3.83 -8.88
CA HIS A 275 -15.66 5.05 -8.28
C HIS A 275 -14.58 6.11 -8.01
N TYR A 276 -13.41 5.71 -7.52
CA TYR A 276 -12.34 6.64 -7.10
C TYR A 276 -11.26 6.88 -8.17
N TRP A 277 -11.34 6.15 -9.29
CA TRP A 277 -10.38 6.16 -10.39
C TRP A 277 -8.97 5.69 -10.03
N LEU A 278 -8.12 5.48 -11.05
CA LEU A 278 -6.76 4.99 -10.86
C LEU A 278 -5.87 6.09 -10.28
N PRO A 279 -5.13 5.85 -9.20
CA PRO A 279 -4.19 6.81 -8.69
C PRO A 279 -2.86 6.75 -9.44
N GLY A 280 -2.24 7.91 -9.56
CA GLY A 280 -0.89 8.05 -10.09
C GLY A 280 -0.33 9.41 -9.73
N TRP A 281 0.89 9.68 -10.18
CA TRP A 281 1.49 11.00 -10.05
C TRP A 281 1.95 11.53 -11.39
N ILE A 282 2.30 12.81 -11.40
CA ILE A 282 2.92 13.47 -12.55
C ILE A 282 4.43 13.40 -12.39
N GLY A 283 5.10 12.72 -13.31
CA GLY A 283 6.56 12.65 -13.35
C GLY A 283 7.20 13.85 -14.04
N SER A 284 6.63 14.30 -15.16
CA SER A 284 7.14 15.44 -15.91
C SER A 284 6.05 16.18 -16.68
N VAL A 285 6.32 17.44 -17.01
CA VAL A 285 5.46 18.31 -17.81
C VAL A 285 6.30 18.96 -18.89
N GLU A 286 5.88 18.82 -20.14
CA GLU A 286 6.43 19.51 -21.29
C GLU A 286 5.47 20.63 -21.68
N TYR A 287 5.91 21.88 -21.49
CA TYR A 287 5.11 23.05 -21.83
C TYR A 287 5.11 23.28 -23.34
N GLN A 288 3.94 23.59 -23.88
CA GLN A 288 3.84 24.02 -25.27
C GLN A 288 4.38 25.43 -25.42
N GLU A 289 5.31 25.63 -26.35
CA GLU A 289 5.78 26.96 -26.73
C GLU A 289 4.62 27.79 -27.29
N PRO A 290 4.53 29.09 -26.94
CA PRO A 290 3.54 29.99 -27.54
C PRO A 290 3.60 29.93 -29.08
N GLY A 291 2.47 29.65 -29.73
CA GLY A 291 2.35 29.63 -31.19
C GLY A 291 2.64 28.30 -31.90
N LYS A 292 3.07 27.25 -31.19
CA LYS A 292 3.14 25.88 -31.75
C LYS A 292 1.96 25.08 -31.23
N PHE A 293 1.09 24.55 -32.10
CA PHE A 293 -0.08 23.73 -31.70
C PHE A 293 0.17 22.24 -31.95
N TYR A 294 -0.28 21.38 -31.03
CA TYR A 294 -0.21 19.93 -31.14
C TYR A 294 -1.65 19.40 -31.21
N GLN A 295 -2.04 18.87 -32.37
CA GLN A 295 -3.37 18.30 -32.57
C GLN A 295 -3.25 17.01 -33.38
N PRO A 296 -3.55 15.84 -32.78
CA PRO A 296 -3.22 14.54 -33.39
C PRO A 296 -4.09 14.13 -34.60
N ASP A 297 -5.23 14.78 -34.87
CA ASP A 297 -6.13 14.41 -35.98
C ASP A 297 -6.63 15.63 -36.81
N LYS A 298 -5.95 15.90 -37.94
CA LYS A 298 -6.37 16.64 -39.17
C LYS A 298 -6.77 18.14 -39.14
N ASN A 299 -6.17 18.82 -40.15
CA ASN A 299 -6.52 20.05 -40.88
C ASN A 299 -6.69 21.39 -40.13
N TYR A 300 -5.71 22.25 -40.40
CA TYR A 300 -5.53 23.63 -39.98
C TYR A 300 -6.77 24.51 -40.15
N HIS A 301 -7.24 25.05 -39.03
CA HIS A 301 -7.66 26.45 -38.97
C HIS A 301 -6.89 27.11 -37.83
N GLU A 302 -6.13 28.13 -38.20
CA GLU A 302 -5.41 29.04 -37.32
C GLU A 302 -6.45 29.77 -36.45
N ILE A 303 -6.55 29.40 -35.17
CA ILE A 303 -7.29 30.18 -34.18
C ILE A 303 -6.25 30.78 -33.25
N GLU A 304 -6.12 32.10 -33.28
CA GLU A 304 -5.26 32.86 -32.38
C GLU A 304 -5.56 32.52 -30.90
N GLY A 305 -4.52 32.14 -30.16
CA GLY A 305 -4.42 32.39 -28.72
C GLY A 305 -5.10 31.41 -27.77
N GLU A 306 -4.52 30.22 -27.55
CA GLU A 306 -4.68 29.53 -26.26
C GLU A 306 -3.30 29.11 -25.70
N ILE A 307 -2.80 29.91 -24.76
CA ILE A 307 -1.51 29.72 -24.07
C ILE A 307 -1.70 28.69 -22.95
N GLY A 308 -0.70 27.82 -22.74
CA GLY A 308 -0.59 27.01 -21.51
C GLY A 308 -0.95 25.52 -21.61
N LYS A 309 -1.12 24.95 -22.80
CA LYS A 309 -1.29 23.50 -22.99
C LYS A 309 0.06 22.78 -22.86
N GLY A 310 0.04 21.44 -22.75
CA GLY A 310 1.28 20.67 -22.68
C GLY A 310 1.09 19.17 -22.67
N ILE A 311 2.21 18.47 -22.61
CA ILE A 311 2.28 17.02 -22.49
C ILE A 311 2.67 16.68 -21.06
N ILE A 312 1.92 15.77 -20.44
CA ILE A 312 2.13 15.34 -19.07
C ILE A 312 2.51 13.86 -19.07
N THR A 313 3.57 13.52 -18.34
CA THR A 313 3.92 12.11 -18.09
C THR A 313 3.37 11.69 -16.74
N VAL A 314 2.49 10.69 -16.75
CA VAL A 314 1.86 10.13 -15.55
C VAL A 314 2.38 8.73 -15.30
N THR A 315 2.73 8.40 -14.05
CA THR A 315 3.03 7.02 -13.64
C THR A 315 1.94 6.54 -12.69
N LEU A 316 1.34 5.38 -12.97
CA LEU A 316 0.32 4.80 -12.10
C LEU A 316 0.95 4.07 -10.90
N PHE A 317 0.25 4.08 -9.77
CA PHE A 317 0.68 3.37 -8.56
C PHE A 317 0.37 1.87 -8.61
N ASP A 318 1.09 1.06 -7.84
CA ASP A 318 0.95 -0.41 -7.82
C ASP A 318 -0.33 -0.91 -7.15
N ASN A 319 -1.01 -0.05 -6.38
CA ASN A 319 -2.26 -0.30 -5.67
C ASN A 319 -3.49 -0.40 -6.60
N ILE A 320 -3.31 -0.97 -7.79
CA ILE A 320 -4.35 -1.21 -8.81
C ILE A 320 -4.53 -2.71 -9.05
N GLY A 321 -3.47 -3.51 -8.88
CA GLY A 321 -3.44 -4.96 -9.08
C GLY A 321 -3.17 -5.37 -10.52
N GLU A 322 -2.39 -6.44 -10.71
CA GLU A 322 -1.85 -6.86 -12.01
C GLU A 322 -2.92 -7.20 -13.05
N GLU A 323 -3.95 -7.97 -12.68
CA GLU A 323 -5.07 -8.30 -13.57
C GLU A 323 -5.76 -7.04 -14.11
N ARG A 324 -5.87 -6.02 -13.26
CA ARG A 324 -6.49 -4.76 -13.63
C ARG A 324 -5.53 -3.86 -14.41
N LEU A 325 -4.25 -3.84 -14.07
CA LEU A 325 -3.22 -3.18 -14.88
C LEU A 325 -3.22 -3.73 -16.32
N GLN A 326 -3.48 -5.02 -16.50
CA GLN A 326 -3.63 -5.61 -17.83
C GLN A 326 -4.88 -5.09 -18.54
N LYS A 327 -6.05 -5.10 -17.88
CA LYS A 327 -7.28 -4.52 -18.43
C LYS A 327 -7.12 -3.02 -18.75
N VAL A 328 -6.39 -2.29 -17.91
CA VAL A 328 -6.03 -0.88 -18.12
C VAL A 328 -5.20 -0.76 -19.39
N ALA A 329 -4.14 -1.54 -19.58
CA ALA A 329 -3.38 -1.46 -20.82
C ALA A 329 -4.20 -1.81 -22.07
N ASP A 330 -5.14 -2.74 -21.97
CA ASP A 330 -6.04 -3.10 -23.07
C ASP A 330 -7.07 -2.01 -23.37
N THR A 331 -7.44 -1.23 -22.36
CA THR A 331 -8.47 -0.17 -22.43
C THR A 331 -7.89 1.19 -22.81
N PHE A 332 -6.71 1.52 -22.30
CA PHE A 332 -6.05 2.82 -22.44
C PHE A 332 -5.06 2.75 -23.60
N LYS A 333 -5.57 2.83 -24.82
CA LYS A 333 -4.75 2.81 -26.05
C LYS A 333 -4.37 4.24 -26.45
N VAL A 334 -3.39 4.35 -27.33
CA VAL A 334 -3.06 5.62 -27.99
C VAL A 334 -4.32 6.17 -28.68
N SER A 335 -4.50 7.48 -28.62
CA SER A 335 -5.67 8.22 -29.09
C SER A 335 -6.97 8.02 -28.29
N THR A 336 -6.96 7.18 -27.24
CA THR A 336 -8.09 7.11 -26.30
C THR A 336 -8.20 8.42 -25.52
N GLN A 337 -9.43 8.92 -25.36
CA GLN A 337 -9.70 10.05 -24.48
C GLN A 337 -9.56 9.63 -23.02
N TYR A 338 -9.15 10.56 -22.19
CA TYR A 338 -9.04 10.33 -20.75
C TYR A 338 -9.63 11.49 -19.98
N ALA A 339 -9.97 11.21 -18.73
CA ALA A 339 -10.26 12.24 -17.75
C ALA A 339 -9.36 12.09 -16.53
N MET A 340 -8.99 13.24 -15.96
CA MET A 340 -8.11 13.33 -14.81
C MET A 340 -8.62 14.38 -13.83
N CYS A 341 -8.34 14.19 -12.54
CA CYS A 341 -8.55 15.22 -11.52
C CYS A 341 -7.42 15.25 -10.49
N ALA A 342 -7.26 16.39 -9.85
CA ALA A 342 -6.28 16.61 -8.79
C ALA A 342 -6.61 15.78 -7.55
N SER A 343 -5.56 15.26 -6.90
CA SER A 343 -5.69 14.47 -5.67
C SER A 343 -4.65 14.86 -4.63
N GLU A 344 -5.03 14.77 -3.35
CA GLU A 344 -4.09 14.89 -2.22
C GLU A 344 -3.36 13.56 -1.96
N ASN A 345 -2.40 13.58 -1.03
CA ASN A 345 -1.66 12.40 -0.55
C ASN A 345 -2.56 11.29 0.00
N THR A 346 -3.69 11.68 0.59
CA THR A 346 -4.73 10.78 1.10
C THR A 346 -5.59 10.16 -0.01
N LEU A 347 -5.29 10.49 -1.26
CA LEU A 347 -6.01 10.10 -2.46
C LEU A 347 -7.45 10.63 -2.58
N ARG A 348 -7.78 11.66 -1.80
CA ARG A 348 -9.02 12.45 -1.92
C ARG A 348 -8.93 13.39 -3.11
N THR A 349 -10.02 13.54 -3.84
CA THR A 349 -10.04 14.28 -5.10
C THR A 349 -10.69 15.64 -4.97
N TRP A 350 -10.24 16.61 -5.75
CA TRP A 350 -10.99 17.83 -5.98
C TRP A 350 -11.96 17.65 -7.14
N LEU A 351 -13.25 17.94 -6.89
CA LEU A 351 -14.30 18.06 -7.91
C LEU A 351 -14.20 17.04 -9.06
N GLN A 352 -14.28 15.75 -8.75
CA GLN A 352 -14.25 14.67 -9.74
C GLN A 352 -15.19 14.86 -10.96
N PRO A 353 -16.36 15.52 -10.86
CA PRO A 353 -17.20 15.81 -12.04
C PRO A 353 -16.69 16.92 -12.97
N PHE A 354 -15.78 17.78 -12.52
CA PHE A 354 -15.18 18.84 -13.35
C PHE A 354 -13.89 18.30 -13.95
N LEU A 355 -14.01 17.84 -15.19
CA LEU A 355 -13.01 17.01 -15.84
C LEU A 355 -11.99 17.84 -16.61
N SER A 356 -10.74 17.50 -16.38
CA SER A 356 -9.61 17.87 -17.19
C SER A 356 -9.37 16.73 -18.17
N CYS A 357 -9.67 16.96 -19.45
CA CYS A 357 -9.64 15.93 -20.50
C CYS A 357 -8.54 16.15 -21.54
N GLY A 358 -8.18 15.06 -22.21
CA GLY A 358 -7.10 15.05 -23.19
C GLY A 358 -7.05 13.75 -23.97
N ARG A 359 -5.92 13.48 -24.62
CA ARG A 359 -5.69 12.24 -25.37
C ARG A 359 -4.41 11.54 -24.93
N ILE A 360 -4.46 10.22 -24.89
CA ILE A 360 -3.29 9.39 -24.62
C ILE A 360 -2.41 9.38 -25.87
N MET A 361 -1.16 9.77 -25.70
CA MET A 361 -0.17 9.82 -26.77
C MET A 361 0.70 8.58 -26.84
N ASP A 362 1.08 8.07 -25.67
CA ASP A 362 1.96 6.90 -25.56
C ASP A 362 1.71 6.17 -24.24
N VAL A 363 1.99 4.86 -24.25
CA VAL A 363 1.90 3.98 -23.09
C VAL A 363 3.19 3.17 -22.99
N LYS A 364 3.98 3.44 -21.96
CA LYS A 364 5.24 2.75 -21.70
C LYS A 364 5.11 1.83 -20.49
N ARG A 365 5.68 0.63 -20.59
CA ARG A 365 5.85 -0.28 -19.46
C ARG A 365 7.32 -0.35 -19.04
N ILE A 366 7.57 -0.22 -17.75
CA ILE A 366 8.87 -0.35 -17.12
C ILE A 366 8.97 -1.76 -16.54
N ALA A 367 10.03 -2.49 -16.90
CA ALA A 367 10.32 -3.78 -16.30
C ALA A 367 10.84 -3.59 -14.87
N ASN A 368 10.38 -4.44 -13.94
CA ASN A 368 10.78 -4.42 -12.52
C ASN A 368 10.62 -3.04 -11.87
N PRO A 369 9.40 -2.48 -11.81
CA PRO A 369 9.18 -1.19 -11.22
C PRO A 369 9.50 -1.19 -9.71
N PRO A 370 9.92 -0.05 -9.14
CA PRO A 370 10.14 0.06 -7.70
C PRO A 370 8.83 -0.12 -6.91
N PRO A 371 8.89 -0.51 -5.62
CA PRO A 371 7.72 -0.63 -4.77
C PRO A 371 6.84 0.63 -4.78
N GLY A 372 5.52 0.46 -4.90
CA GLY A 372 4.57 1.57 -5.06
C GLY A 372 4.30 1.95 -6.51
N SER A 373 5.13 1.53 -7.47
CA SER A 373 4.94 1.82 -8.89
C SER A 373 4.36 0.62 -9.64
N SER A 374 3.33 0.86 -10.46
CA SER A 374 2.82 -0.17 -11.37
C SER A 374 3.75 -0.47 -12.55
N GLY A 375 4.74 0.39 -12.79
CA GLY A 375 5.55 0.37 -14.01
C GLY A 375 4.83 0.85 -15.27
N ILE A 376 3.56 1.25 -15.20
CA ILE A 376 2.83 1.82 -16.34
C ILE A 376 2.96 3.34 -16.34
N GLN A 377 3.46 3.88 -17.44
CA GLN A 377 3.57 5.31 -17.70
C GLN A 377 2.73 5.71 -18.91
N PHE A 378 1.99 6.80 -18.77
CA PHE A 378 1.22 7.42 -19.84
C PHE A 378 1.82 8.76 -20.19
N ARG A 379 1.96 9.00 -21.49
CA ARG A 379 2.25 10.33 -22.02
C ARG A 379 0.94 10.90 -22.53
N LEU A 380 0.50 12.01 -21.96
CA LEU A 380 -0.86 12.54 -22.10
C LEU A 380 -0.82 13.94 -22.70
N TRP A 381 -1.50 14.14 -23.83
CA TRP A 381 -1.73 15.49 -24.35
C TRP A 381 -2.91 16.13 -23.59
N TYR A 382 -2.64 17.28 -22.98
CA TYR A 382 -3.62 18.00 -22.18
C TYR A 382 -4.22 19.17 -22.96
N SER A 383 -5.55 19.21 -23.04
CA SER A 383 -6.26 20.13 -23.93
C SER A 383 -6.54 21.52 -23.33
N GLN A 384 -6.38 21.68 -22.02
CA GLN A 384 -6.68 22.91 -21.27
C GLN A 384 -5.37 23.56 -20.75
N PRO A 385 -5.41 24.81 -20.26
CA PRO A 385 -4.27 25.42 -19.59
C PRO A 385 -3.82 24.60 -18.38
N LEU A 386 -2.52 24.30 -18.31
CA LEU A 386 -1.86 23.64 -17.19
C LEU A 386 -2.00 24.49 -15.93
N GLN A 387 -2.48 23.83 -14.87
CA GLN A 387 -2.71 24.42 -13.55
C GLN A 387 -1.66 23.93 -12.53
N GLU A 388 -1.64 24.53 -11.33
CA GLU A 388 -0.71 24.20 -10.24
C GLU A 388 -0.66 22.70 -9.87
N TRP A 389 -1.79 22.00 -9.96
CA TRP A 389 -1.86 20.57 -9.66
C TRP A 389 -1.24 19.68 -10.74
N HIS A 390 -0.80 20.26 -11.86
CA HIS A 390 -0.07 19.53 -12.90
C HIS A 390 1.44 19.46 -12.67
N ARG A 391 1.98 20.14 -11.64
CA ARG A 391 3.43 20.14 -11.40
C ARG A 391 3.98 18.71 -11.16
N PRO A 392 5.26 18.46 -11.51
CA PRO A 392 5.94 17.22 -11.12
C PRO A 392 5.78 16.92 -9.62
N GLY A 393 5.57 15.65 -9.29
CA GLY A 393 5.32 15.15 -7.93
C GLY A 393 3.87 15.29 -7.45
N ARG A 394 2.98 15.97 -8.18
CA ARG A 394 1.55 16.06 -7.82
C ARG A 394 0.84 14.74 -8.10
N ILE A 395 -0.14 14.44 -7.26
CA ILE A 395 -0.93 13.20 -7.32
C ILE A 395 -2.25 13.49 -8.04
N ILE A 396 -2.66 12.53 -8.85
CA ILE A 396 -3.83 12.61 -9.69
C ILE A 396 -4.68 11.35 -9.55
N ARG A 397 -5.93 11.46 -9.98
CA ARG A 397 -6.79 10.32 -10.28
C ARG A 397 -7.12 10.32 -11.77
N PHE A 398 -7.07 9.15 -12.39
CA PHE A 398 -7.07 8.96 -13.82
C PHE A 398 -8.04 7.86 -14.24
N ARG A 399 -8.83 8.11 -15.29
CA ARG A 399 -9.73 7.12 -15.89
C ARG A 399 -9.75 7.25 -17.41
N PRO A 400 -10.14 6.19 -18.15
CA PRO A 400 -10.38 6.31 -19.56
C PRO A 400 -11.77 6.94 -19.76
N GLU A 401 -11.90 7.71 -20.83
CA GLU A 401 -13.19 8.20 -21.29
C GLU A 401 -13.63 7.32 -22.45
N ILE A 402 -14.53 6.38 -22.15
CA ILE A 402 -15.09 5.45 -23.13
C ILE A 402 -16.57 5.79 -23.27
N PRO A 403 -16.96 6.55 -24.30
CA PRO A 403 -18.35 6.91 -24.52
C PRO A 403 -19.09 5.70 -25.09
N SER A 404 -19.60 4.78 -24.25
CA SER A 404 -20.72 3.84 -24.52
C SER A 404 -20.77 2.56 -23.68
N VAL A 405 -19.83 2.28 -22.76
CA VAL A 405 -19.84 0.99 -22.04
C VAL A 405 -20.65 1.07 -20.73
N PRO A 406 -21.75 0.30 -20.55
CA PRO A 406 -22.44 0.19 -19.26
C PRO A 406 -21.49 -0.41 -18.20
N ASN A 407 -21.49 0.11 -16.97
CA ASN A 407 -20.48 -0.16 -15.92
C ASN A 407 -19.06 0.40 -16.20
N SER A 408 -18.92 1.33 -17.15
CA SER A 408 -17.70 2.13 -17.29
C SER A 408 -17.59 3.15 -16.16
N TRP A 409 -16.35 3.37 -15.70
CA TRP A 409 -15.87 4.43 -14.81
C TRP A 409 -16.88 5.56 -14.55
N GLU A 410 -17.77 5.36 -13.58
CA GLU A 410 -18.88 6.26 -13.33
C GLU A 410 -18.37 7.64 -12.91
N VAL A 411 -18.95 8.68 -13.51
CA VAL A 411 -18.70 10.07 -13.10
C VAL A 411 -19.74 10.43 -12.04
N ASN A 412 -19.48 9.98 -10.82
CA ASN A 412 -20.32 10.32 -9.67
C ASN A 412 -19.61 11.37 -8.81
N ALA A 413 -20.37 12.31 -8.27
CA ALA A 413 -19.86 13.15 -7.20
C ALA A 413 -19.63 12.26 -5.98
N LEU A 414 -18.37 12.09 -5.57
CA LEU A 414 -18.02 11.34 -4.35
C LEU A 414 -18.73 11.92 -3.13
N PRO A 415 -18.91 11.19 -2.02
CA PRO A 415 -19.37 11.81 -0.77
C PRO A 415 -18.46 12.99 -0.35
N PRO A 416 -18.99 14.04 0.29
CA PRO A 416 -18.23 15.25 0.63
C PRO A 416 -16.92 14.99 1.39
N GLU A 417 -16.85 13.94 2.19
CA GLU A 417 -15.69 13.56 3.00
C GLU A 417 -14.50 13.14 2.13
N PHE A 418 -14.77 12.55 0.96
CA PHE A 418 -13.76 12.15 -0.03
C PHE A 418 -13.38 13.30 -0.98
N ARG A 419 -14.05 14.44 -0.86
CA ARG A 419 -13.74 15.64 -1.64
C ARG A 419 -12.83 16.54 -0.83
N ILE A 420 -11.82 17.11 -1.49
CA ILE A 420 -11.11 18.23 -0.92
C ILE A 420 -11.94 19.49 -1.16
N ARG A 421 -12.15 20.31 -0.12
CA ARG A 421 -12.57 21.70 -0.34
C ARG A 421 -11.45 22.35 -1.14
N GLU A 422 -11.84 23.18 -2.12
CA GLU A 422 -10.96 23.86 -3.09
C GLU A 422 -9.51 23.86 -2.65
N PRO A 423 -8.60 23.15 -3.37
CA PRO A 423 -7.22 22.99 -2.93
C PRO A 423 -6.77 24.39 -2.57
N LYS A 424 -6.38 24.59 -1.30
CA LYS A 424 -5.85 25.89 -0.87
C LYS A 424 -4.66 26.13 -1.77
N LEU A 425 -4.87 26.84 -2.87
CA LEU A 425 -3.86 27.50 -3.64
C LEU A 425 -3.25 28.44 -2.60
N ARG A 426 -2.21 27.99 -1.90
CA ARG A 426 -1.43 28.84 -1.00
C ARG A 426 -0.66 29.81 -1.89
N PHE A 427 -1.37 30.72 -2.55
CA PHE A 427 -0.78 31.88 -3.20
C PHE A 427 -0.16 32.82 -2.15
N SER A 428 -0.56 32.71 -0.87
CA SER A 428 -0.18 33.65 0.19
C SER A 428 1.09 33.29 0.97
N GLU A 429 1.76 32.17 0.72
CA GLU A 429 2.99 31.78 1.46
C GLU A 429 4.26 31.79 0.60
N LEU A 430 4.18 32.20 -0.67
CA LEU A 430 5.32 32.29 -1.59
C LEU A 430 5.60 33.71 -2.10
N ILE A 431 4.97 34.73 -1.48
CA ILE A 431 5.31 36.14 -1.66
C ILE A 431 5.63 36.74 -0.28
N MET A 432 6.61 36.15 0.40
CA MET A 432 7.44 36.79 1.42
C MET A 432 8.66 35.88 1.60
N ASP A 433 9.58 35.95 0.66
CA ASP A 433 11.03 35.94 0.85
C ASP A 433 11.73 36.41 -0.43
#